data_AF-A0A6B2TNA2-F1
#
_entry.id   AF-A0A6B2TNA2-F1
#
_cell.length_a   1.000
_cell.length_b   1.000
_cell.length_c   1.000
_cell.angle_alpha   90.00
_cell.angle_beta   90.00
_cell.angle_gamma   90.00
#
_symmetry.space_group_name_H-M   'P 1'
#
loop_
_entity.id
_entity.type
_entity.pdbx_description
1 polymer ?
#
loop_
_entity_poly.entity_id
_entity_poly.type
_entity_poly.pdbx_seq_one_letter_code
_entity_poly.pdbx_strand_id
1 'polypeptide(L)'
;GEDHGYHAQTYSWLVGELVRRVTGRPVGEWLAEEIARPLGLDLWLGLPEAEARRVGRLGRVEAPAGPGGLRMRPKRNVAEAYADAESLTRRAFGAIDPSPDENDAAYRAAALPASNGVATADGLARFYAGLVGGVEGGGRLFTPATVEAARAEASAGPDR
;
A
#
# COMPACT_ATOMS: atom_id res chain seq x y z
N GLY A 1 -18.10 -2.98 -13.71
CA GLY A 1 -17.19 -2.63 -14.81
C GLY A 1 -17.70 -1.47 -15.65
N GLU A 2 -18.73 -0.75 -15.20
CA GLU A 2 -19.23 0.46 -15.87
C GLU A 2 -18.68 1.74 -15.21
N ASP A 3 -18.35 1.66 -13.92
CA ASP A 3 -17.71 2.71 -13.12
C ASP A 3 -16.56 2.12 -12.27
N HIS A 4 -15.77 2.99 -11.64
CA HIS A 4 -14.70 2.65 -10.70
C HIS A 4 -14.71 3.57 -9.47
N GLY A 5 -14.13 3.07 -8.37
CA GLY A 5 -13.93 3.84 -7.15
C GLY A 5 -12.69 3.34 -6.40
N TYR A 6 -11.93 4.25 -5.78
CA TYR A 6 -10.73 3.86 -5.05
C TYR A 6 -11.06 3.05 -3.79
N HIS A 7 -10.62 1.79 -3.76
CA HIS A 7 -10.81 0.87 -2.64
C HIS A 7 -9.68 1.00 -1.59
N ALA A 8 -9.54 2.19 -0.99
CA ALA A 8 -8.41 2.55 -0.11
C ALA A 8 -8.08 1.51 0.97
N GLN A 9 -9.10 0.97 1.65
CA GLN A 9 -8.92 -0.10 2.63
C GLN A 9 -9.42 -1.45 2.13
N THR A 10 -10.54 -1.47 1.39
CA THR A 10 -11.21 -2.71 0.99
C THR A 10 -10.41 -3.56 0.02
N TYR A 11 -9.48 -2.95 -0.72
CA TYR A 11 -8.54 -3.66 -1.57
C TYR A 11 -7.69 -4.69 -0.80
N SER A 12 -7.40 -4.43 0.48
CA SER A 12 -6.69 -5.37 1.37
C SER A 12 -7.39 -6.73 1.44
N TRP A 13 -8.69 -6.76 1.70
CA TRP A 13 -9.45 -8.01 1.81
C TRP A 13 -9.71 -8.64 0.44
N LEU A 14 -9.99 -7.83 -0.59
CA LEU A 14 -10.25 -8.33 -1.94
C LEU A 14 -9.04 -9.09 -2.50
N VAL A 15 -7.85 -8.48 -2.48
CA VAL A 15 -6.63 -9.12 -2.98
C VAL A 15 -6.12 -10.18 -2.01
N GLY A 16 -6.16 -9.91 -0.70
CA GLY A 16 -5.72 -10.88 0.30
C GLY A 16 -6.49 -12.21 0.21
N GLU A 17 -7.81 -12.14 0.06
CA GLU A 17 -8.65 -13.32 -0.08
C GLU A 17 -8.46 -14.02 -1.43
N LEU A 18 -8.28 -13.27 -2.53
CA LEU A 18 -7.97 -13.84 -3.84
C LEU A 18 -6.68 -14.69 -3.78
N VAL A 19 -5.59 -14.12 -3.25
CA VAL A 19 -4.32 -14.83 -3.09
C VAL A 19 -4.50 -16.06 -2.21
N ARG A 20 -5.22 -15.93 -1.08
CA ARG A 20 -5.47 -17.05 -0.16
C ARG A 20 -6.26 -18.18 -0.83
N ARG A 21 -7.28 -17.86 -1.62
CA ARG A 21 -8.09 -18.89 -2.31
C ARG A 21 -7.33 -19.60 -3.42
N VAL A 22 -6.46 -18.89 -4.14
CA VAL A 22 -5.69 -19.45 -5.25
C VAL A 22 -4.50 -20.26 -4.75
N THR A 23 -3.81 -19.78 -3.71
CA THR A 23 -2.53 -20.34 -3.27
C THR A 23 -2.63 -21.17 -1.98
N GLY A 24 -3.73 -21.04 -1.24
CA GLY A 24 -3.90 -21.63 0.10
C GLY A 24 -3.15 -20.88 1.21
N ARG A 25 -2.43 -19.80 0.89
CA ARG A 25 -1.52 -19.11 1.81
C ARG A 25 -1.97 -17.68 2.10
N PRO A 26 -1.79 -17.15 3.33
CA PRO A 26 -1.98 -15.74 3.62
C PRO A 26 -1.11 -14.86 2.71
N VAL A 27 -1.62 -13.71 2.28
CA VAL A 27 -0.94 -12.82 1.31
C VAL A 27 0.43 -12.33 1.78
N GLY A 28 0.59 -12.07 3.08
CA GLY A 28 1.87 -11.67 3.66
C GLY A 28 2.94 -12.77 3.58
N GLU A 29 2.56 -14.01 3.91
CA GLU A 29 3.44 -15.18 3.80
C GLU A 29 3.82 -15.45 2.35
N TRP A 30 2.83 -15.38 1.45
CA TRP A 30 3.04 -15.56 0.02
C TRP A 30 4.02 -14.51 -0.53
N LEU A 31 3.83 -13.23 -0.20
CA LEU A 31 4.76 -12.17 -0.59
C LEU A 31 6.17 -12.39 -0.02
N ALA A 32 6.27 -12.84 1.23
CA ALA A 32 7.58 -13.10 1.85
C ALA A 32 8.35 -14.22 1.12
N GLU A 33 7.69 -15.30 0.76
CA GLU A 33 8.34 -16.48 0.16
C GLU A 33 8.56 -16.36 -1.34
N GLU A 34 7.60 -15.83 -2.08
CA GLU A 34 7.67 -15.78 -3.55
C GLU A 34 8.41 -14.54 -4.07
N ILE A 35 8.53 -13.50 -3.24
CA ILE A 35 9.04 -12.19 -3.69
C ILE A 35 10.16 -11.68 -2.78
N ALA A 36 9.87 -11.43 -1.50
CA ALA A 36 10.80 -10.70 -0.64
C ALA A 36 12.08 -11.50 -0.36
N ARG A 37 11.97 -12.75 0.10
CA ARG A 37 13.14 -13.58 0.43
C ARG A 37 13.99 -13.92 -0.81
N PRO A 38 13.44 -14.35 -1.97
CA PRO A 38 14.24 -14.65 -3.16
C PRO A 38 15.03 -13.46 -3.69
N LEU A 39 14.50 -12.25 -3.52
CA LEU A 39 15.14 -11.00 -3.98
C LEU A 39 15.97 -10.31 -2.88
N GLY A 40 15.98 -10.85 -1.66
CA GLY A 40 16.66 -10.26 -0.50
C GLY A 40 16.11 -8.90 -0.10
N LEU A 41 14.79 -8.72 -0.14
CA LEU A 41 14.14 -7.43 0.09
C LEU A 41 13.80 -7.22 1.57
N ASP A 42 14.10 -6.02 2.05
CA ASP A 42 13.48 -5.46 3.25
C ASP A 42 12.09 -4.89 2.89
N LEU A 43 11.15 -5.80 2.66
CA LEU A 43 9.75 -5.54 2.31
C LEU A 43 8.86 -6.54 3.05
N TRP A 44 7.94 -6.03 3.87
CA TRP A 44 7.05 -6.82 4.70
C TRP A 44 5.60 -6.43 4.50
N LEU A 45 4.75 -7.44 4.49
CA LEU A 45 3.31 -7.31 4.62
C LEU A 45 2.88 -8.24 5.76
N GLY A 46 2.57 -7.66 6.92
CA GLY A 46 2.65 -8.38 8.20
C GLY A 46 4.08 -8.41 8.70
N LEU A 47 4.46 -7.39 9.46
CA LEU A 47 5.81 -7.22 9.98
C LEU A 47 6.12 -8.24 11.09
N PRO A 48 7.19 -9.05 10.97
CA PRO A 48 7.64 -9.91 12.06
C PRO A 48 8.09 -9.11 13.28
N GLU A 49 7.79 -9.60 14.48
CA GLU A 49 8.17 -8.95 15.73
C GLU A 49 9.69 -8.68 15.82
N ALA A 50 10.51 -9.61 15.33
CA ALA A 50 11.97 -9.47 15.29
C ALA A 50 12.45 -8.23 14.49
N GLU A 51 11.66 -7.78 13.52
CA GLU A 51 11.98 -6.63 12.67
C GLU A 51 11.42 -5.31 13.21
N ALA A 52 10.58 -5.33 14.26
CA ALA A 52 9.91 -4.16 14.81
C ALA A 52 10.86 -3.00 15.13
N ARG A 53 12.07 -3.31 15.61
CA ARG A 53 13.10 -2.32 15.96
C ARG A 53 13.66 -1.52 14.78
N ARG A 54 13.43 -1.99 13.54
CA ARG A 54 13.94 -1.35 12.32
C ARG A 54 12.96 -0.33 11.74
N VAL A 55 11.72 -0.32 12.21
CA VAL A 55 10.66 0.52 11.65
C VAL A 55 10.75 1.93 12.23
N GLY A 56 10.87 2.92 11.33
CA GLY A 56 10.80 4.32 11.70
C GLY A 56 9.45 4.67 12.35
N ARG A 57 9.46 5.54 13.35
CA ARG A 57 8.22 6.06 13.95
C ARG A 57 7.65 7.14 13.05
N LEU A 58 6.38 6.99 12.68
CA LEU A 58 5.67 8.02 11.94
C LEU A 58 5.27 9.14 12.89
N GLY A 59 5.66 10.36 12.55
CA GLY A 59 5.34 11.57 13.28
C GLY A 59 4.27 12.38 12.55
N ARG A 60 3.40 13.05 13.30
CA ARG A 60 2.49 14.03 12.74
C ARG A 60 3.29 15.25 12.29
N VAL A 61 3.14 15.63 11.02
CA VAL A 61 3.71 16.88 10.52
C VAL A 61 2.69 18.00 10.76
N GLU A 62 3.06 18.97 11.58
CA GLU A 62 2.28 20.19 11.75
C GLU A 62 2.73 21.24 10.72
N ALA A 63 1.79 21.99 10.17
CA ALA A 63 2.13 23.09 9.29
C ALA A 63 2.84 24.20 10.11
N PRO A 64 3.98 24.75 9.63
CA PRO A 64 4.67 25.84 10.31
C PRO A 64 3.74 27.00 10.68
N ALA A 65 3.65 27.30 11.98
CA ALA A 65 2.89 28.42 12.50
C ALA A 65 3.74 29.70 12.39
N GLY A 66 3.72 30.38 11.24
CA GLY A 66 4.42 31.66 11.08
C GLY A 66 4.13 32.39 9.77
N PRO A 67 4.30 33.72 9.72
CA PRO A 67 4.32 34.47 8.47
C PRO A 67 5.46 33.94 7.58
N GLY A 68 5.16 33.58 6.33
CA GLY A 68 6.16 33.05 5.38
C GLY A 68 6.46 31.55 5.50
N GLY A 69 5.84 30.82 6.43
CA GLY A 69 5.97 29.36 6.54
C GLY A 69 5.26 28.61 5.41
N LEU A 70 5.70 27.38 5.12
CA LEU A 70 5.03 26.47 4.19
C LEU A 70 3.58 26.24 4.66
N ARG A 71 2.61 26.68 3.86
CA ARG A 71 1.19 26.46 4.14
C ARG A 71 0.78 25.13 3.51
N MET A 72 0.41 24.16 4.32
CA MET A 72 -0.29 22.99 3.82
C MET A 72 -1.71 23.43 3.43
N ARG A 73 -1.98 23.53 2.13
CA ARG A 73 -3.29 23.85 1.57
C ARG A 73 -3.78 22.64 0.79
N PRO A 74 -4.48 21.69 1.43
CA PRO A 74 -5.18 20.65 0.71
C PRO A 74 -6.09 21.31 -0.34
N LYS A 75 -6.21 20.71 -1.52
CA LYS A 75 -7.17 21.20 -2.50
C LYS A 75 -8.56 21.19 -1.88
N ARG A 76 -9.34 22.25 -2.12
CA ARG A 76 -10.66 22.45 -1.49
C ARG A 76 -11.59 21.24 -1.65
N ASN A 77 -11.64 20.68 -2.85
CA ASN A 77 -12.43 19.49 -3.15
C ASN A 77 -12.04 18.27 -2.31
N VAL A 78 -10.75 18.10 -1.99
CA VAL A 78 -10.28 17.02 -1.12
C VAL A 78 -10.76 17.24 0.31
N ALA A 79 -10.61 18.47 0.83
CA ALA A 79 -11.07 18.80 2.18
C ALA A 79 -12.59 18.63 2.34
N GLU A 80 -13.36 19.08 1.36
CA GLU A 80 -14.82 18.92 1.34
C GLU A 80 -15.23 17.44 1.31
N ALA A 81 -14.57 16.61 0.47
CA ALA A 81 -14.85 15.18 0.41
C ALA A 81 -14.56 14.48 1.76
N TYR A 82 -13.46 14.80 2.44
CA TYR A 82 -13.18 14.22 3.76
C TYR A 82 -14.19 14.64 4.84
N ALA A 83 -14.79 15.83 4.73
CA ALA A 83 -15.77 16.33 5.69
C ALA A 83 -17.19 15.75 5.45
N ASP A 84 -17.50 15.35 4.22
CA ASP A 84 -18.78 14.74 3.87
C ASP A 84 -18.77 13.22 4.12
N ALA A 85 -19.59 12.77 5.08
CA ALA A 85 -19.73 11.37 5.46
C ALA A 85 -20.22 10.46 4.32
N GLU A 86 -21.01 11.01 3.39
CA GLU A 86 -21.58 10.26 2.28
C GLU A 86 -20.64 10.20 1.06
N SER A 87 -19.55 10.97 1.08
CA SER A 87 -18.60 10.99 -0.04
C SER A 87 -17.89 9.64 -0.20
N LEU A 88 -17.57 9.29 -1.45
CA LEU A 88 -16.80 8.09 -1.77
C LEU A 88 -15.44 8.10 -1.08
N THR A 89 -14.78 9.26 -1.00
CA THR A 89 -13.51 9.42 -0.28
C THR A 89 -13.66 9.07 1.19
N ARG A 90 -14.64 9.64 1.89
CA ARG A 90 -14.83 9.39 3.31
C ARG A 90 -15.17 7.92 3.59
N ARG A 91 -16.03 7.32 2.76
CA ARG A 91 -16.39 5.89 2.85
C ARG A 91 -15.22 4.95 2.57
N ALA A 92 -14.39 5.26 1.56
CA ALA A 92 -13.23 4.44 1.19
C ALA A 92 -12.16 4.41 2.28
N PHE A 93 -11.82 5.58 2.85
CA PHE A 93 -10.79 5.71 3.89
C PHE A 93 -11.32 5.35 5.28
N GLY A 94 -12.63 5.51 5.53
CA GLY A 94 -13.29 5.25 6.82
C GLY A 94 -13.75 3.80 7.04
N ALA A 95 -13.37 2.86 6.16
CA ALA A 95 -13.77 1.46 6.30
C ALA A 95 -13.10 0.71 7.47
N ILE A 96 -12.05 1.29 8.07
CA ILE A 96 -11.47 0.83 9.33
C ILE A 96 -11.79 1.88 10.40
N ASP A 97 -12.55 1.47 11.42
CA ASP A 97 -12.96 2.30 12.54
C ASP A 97 -12.70 1.57 13.87
N PRO A 98 -12.02 2.19 14.86
CA PRO A 98 -11.35 3.48 14.78
C PRO A 98 -10.23 3.50 13.73
N SER A 99 -9.83 4.69 13.27
CA SER A 99 -8.71 4.83 12.34
C SER A 99 -7.44 4.21 12.93
N PRO A 100 -6.69 3.41 12.14
CA PRO A 100 -5.53 2.71 12.66
C PRO A 100 -4.40 3.68 13.04
N ASP A 101 -3.67 3.38 14.11
CA ASP A 101 -2.38 4.00 14.39
C ASP A 101 -1.29 3.21 13.64
N GLU A 102 -0.64 3.86 12.68
CA GLU A 102 0.41 3.23 11.88
C GLU A 102 1.68 2.89 12.69
N ASN A 103 1.76 3.38 13.93
CA ASN A 103 2.80 3.00 14.89
C ASN A 103 2.43 1.80 15.76
N ASP A 104 1.18 1.37 15.78
CA ASP A 104 0.72 0.24 16.58
C ASP A 104 1.31 -1.08 16.05
N ALA A 105 1.82 -1.91 16.97
CA ALA A 105 2.48 -3.17 16.62
C ALA A 105 1.49 -4.18 16.00
N ALA A 106 0.24 -4.23 16.48
CA ALA A 106 -0.79 -5.09 15.93
C ALA A 106 -1.21 -4.62 14.53
N TYR A 107 -1.27 -3.31 14.29
CA TYR A 107 -1.53 -2.80 12.94
C TYR A 107 -0.41 -3.16 11.97
N ARG A 108 0.86 -3.08 12.38
CA ARG A 108 2.01 -3.47 11.53
C ARG A 108 2.10 -4.98 11.31
N ALA A 109 1.72 -5.77 12.31
CA ALA A 109 1.69 -7.23 12.22
C ALA A 109 0.53 -7.75 11.36
N ALA A 110 -0.55 -6.97 11.21
CA ALA A 110 -1.61 -7.29 10.26
C ALA A 110 -1.06 -7.31 8.82
N ALA A 111 -1.62 -8.14 7.95
CA ALA A 111 -1.29 -8.16 6.53
C ALA A 111 -2.42 -7.47 5.75
N LEU A 112 -2.36 -6.14 5.63
CA LEU A 112 -3.34 -5.31 4.92
C LEU A 112 -2.69 -4.74 3.63
N PRO A 113 -2.75 -5.46 2.49
CA PRO A 113 -2.02 -5.09 1.27
C PRO A 113 -2.22 -3.65 0.79
N ALA A 114 -3.35 -3.03 1.10
CA ALA A 114 -3.65 -1.68 0.66
C ALA A 114 -3.02 -0.58 1.53
N SER A 115 -2.71 -0.85 2.82
CA SER A 115 -2.53 0.24 3.78
C SER A 115 -1.41 0.07 4.82
N ASN A 116 -0.74 -1.08 4.93
CA ASN A 116 0.24 -1.28 6.01
C ASN A 116 1.54 -2.01 5.63
N GLY A 117 1.87 -2.10 4.34
CA GLY A 117 3.17 -2.61 3.91
C GLY A 117 4.32 -1.75 4.48
N VAL A 118 5.38 -2.40 4.96
CA VAL A 118 6.58 -1.75 5.49
C VAL A 118 7.76 -2.11 4.59
N ALA A 119 8.55 -1.11 4.18
CA ALA A 119 9.71 -1.35 3.32
C ALA A 119 10.82 -0.34 3.57
N THR A 120 12.06 -0.70 3.25
CA THR A 120 13.11 0.28 3.01
C THR A 120 12.99 0.85 1.58
N ALA A 121 13.60 2.02 1.36
CA ALA A 121 13.63 2.62 0.02
C ALA A 121 14.34 1.71 -1.00
N ASP A 122 15.45 1.08 -0.60
CA ASP A 122 16.19 0.13 -1.44
C ASP A 122 15.36 -1.14 -1.73
N GLY A 123 14.73 -1.73 -0.70
CA GLY A 123 13.87 -2.91 -0.87
C GLY A 123 12.71 -2.66 -1.82
N LEU A 124 12.06 -1.50 -1.72
CA LEU A 124 10.97 -1.13 -2.62
C LEU A 124 11.47 -0.84 -4.04
N ALA A 125 12.61 -0.17 -4.20
CA ALA A 125 13.20 0.09 -5.51
C ALA A 125 13.59 -1.21 -6.23
N ARG A 126 14.20 -2.16 -5.50
CA ARG A 126 14.54 -3.50 -6.02
C ARG A 126 13.29 -4.30 -6.38
N PHE A 127 12.23 -4.23 -5.58
CA PHE A 127 10.94 -4.84 -5.94
C PHE A 127 10.45 -4.35 -7.31
N TYR A 128 10.37 -3.04 -7.52
CA TYR A 128 9.95 -2.48 -8.81
C TYR A 128 10.91 -2.79 -9.96
N ALA A 129 12.22 -2.79 -9.71
CA ALA A 129 13.21 -3.21 -10.71
C ALA A 129 12.98 -4.67 -11.16
N GLY A 130 12.64 -5.55 -10.21
CA GLY A 130 12.26 -6.94 -10.46
C GLY A 130 11.01 -7.10 -11.34
N LEU A 131 10.06 -6.17 -11.27
CA LEU A 131 8.87 -6.16 -12.14
C LEU A 131 9.21 -5.78 -13.58
N VAL A 132 10.08 -4.79 -13.80
CA VAL A 132 10.32 -4.23 -15.14
C VAL A 132 11.43 -4.95 -15.91
N GLY A 133 12.57 -5.16 -15.24
CA GLY A 133 13.85 -5.53 -15.88
C GLY A 133 14.44 -6.82 -15.32
N GLY A 134 14.26 -7.02 -14.01
CA GLY A 134 14.98 -7.97 -13.18
C GLY A 134 15.97 -7.26 -12.24
N VAL A 135 16.38 -7.97 -11.19
CA VAL A 135 17.40 -7.52 -10.22
C VAL A 135 18.62 -8.41 -10.35
N GLU A 136 19.82 -7.82 -10.26
CA GLU A 136 21.07 -8.59 -10.23
C GLU A 136 21.04 -9.64 -9.12
N GLY A 137 21.31 -10.91 -9.47
CA GLY A 137 21.24 -12.05 -8.55
C GLY A 137 19.83 -12.52 -8.14
N GLY A 138 18.77 -11.79 -8.51
CA GLY A 138 17.38 -12.08 -8.10
C GLY A 138 16.42 -12.43 -9.25
N GLY A 139 16.83 -12.23 -10.50
CA GLY A 139 15.99 -12.53 -11.67
C GLY A 139 14.83 -11.54 -11.82
N ARG A 140 13.82 -11.92 -12.61
CA ARG A 140 12.68 -11.08 -13.01
C ARG A 140 11.39 -11.69 -12.48
N LEU A 141 10.53 -10.86 -11.88
CA LEU A 141 9.24 -11.29 -11.32
C LEU A 141 8.16 -11.43 -12.39
N PHE A 142 8.10 -10.49 -13.34
CA PHE A 142 7.09 -10.46 -14.39
C PHE A 142 7.68 -10.80 -15.75
N THR A 143 7.03 -11.69 -16.50
CA THR A 143 7.35 -11.83 -17.93
C THR A 143 7.10 -10.50 -18.67
N PRO A 144 7.75 -10.25 -19.82
CA PRO A 144 7.46 -9.05 -20.61
C PRO A 144 5.96 -8.87 -20.90
N ALA A 145 5.24 -9.94 -21.24
CA ALA A 145 3.80 -9.89 -21.45
C ALA A 145 3.01 -9.49 -20.19
N THR A 146 3.45 -9.95 -19.01
CA THR A 146 2.85 -9.55 -17.73
C THR A 146 3.08 -8.07 -17.43
N VAL A 147 4.26 -7.52 -17.76
CA VAL A 147 4.54 -6.08 -17.62
C VAL A 147 3.60 -5.25 -18.50
N GLU A 148 3.43 -5.66 -19.76
CA GLU A 148 2.52 -5.01 -20.70
C GLU A 148 1.07 -5.06 -20.22
N ALA A 149 0.61 -6.21 -19.74
CA ALA A 149 -0.74 -6.35 -19.21
C ALA A 149 -0.96 -5.50 -17.94
N ALA A 150 0.02 -5.49 -17.02
CA ALA A 150 -0.09 -4.75 -15.76
C ALA A 150 -0.06 -3.22 -15.92
N ARG A 151 0.55 -2.71 -17.00
CA ARG A 151 0.60 -1.26 -17.29
C ARG A 151 -0.54 -0.76 -18.18
N ALA A 152 -1.35 -1.66 -18.73
CA ALA A 152 -2.45 -1.30 -19.60
C ALA A 152 -3.53 -0.55 -18.82
N GLU A 153 -4.09 0.51 -19.41
CA GLU A 153 -5.19 1.25 -18.81
C GLU A 153 -6.43 0.35 -18.72
N ALA A 154 -6.89 0.07 -17.50
CA ALA A 154 -8.11 -0.69 -17.25
C ALA A 154 -9.35 0.21 -17.09
N SER A 155 -9.16 1.44 -16.61
CA SER A 155 -10.22 2.43 -16.40
C SER A 155 -9.63 3.84 -16.29
N ALA A 156 -10.35 4.84 -16.79
CA ALA A 156 -9.98 6.24 -16.68
C ALA A 156 -11.21 7.11 -16.40
N GLY A 157 -11.05 8.08 -15.49
CA GLY A 157 -12.12 8.98 -15.08
C GLY A 157 -12.06 9.33 -13.60
N PRO A 158 -13.01 10.14 -13.11
CA PRO A 158 -13.24 10.32 -11.68
C PRO A 158 -13.92 9.08 -11.07
N ASP A 159 -13.74 8.89 -9.75
CA ASP A 159 -14.47 7.86 -9.00
C ASP A 159 -15.98 8.12 -8.97
N ARG A 160 -16.80 7.07 -9.06
CA ARG A 160 -18.27 7.12 -9.11
C ARG A 160 -18.92 6.03 -8.28
#